data_AF-A0A662YJ43-F1
#
_entry.id   AF-A0A662YJ43-F1
#
_cell.length_a   1.000
_cell.length_b   1.000
_cell.length_c   1.000
_cell.angle_alpha   90.00
_cell.angle_beta   90.00
_cell.angle_gamma   90.00
#
_symmetry.space_group_name_H-M   'P 1'
#
loop_
_entity.id
_entity.type
_entity.pdbx_description
1 polymer ?
#
loop_
_entity_poly.entity_id
_entity_poly.type
_entity_poly.pdbx_seq_one_letter_code
_entity_poly.pdbx_strand_id
1 'polypeptide(L)'
;MSIVSIKARQIFDSRGNPTVEVDLRTEHGLYTAAVPSGASTGEFEALEMRDGGSDYMGKGVLNAVKNVNDIIAPALVGMDVTKQSDIDKYMVEQL
;
A
#
# COMPACT_ATOMS: atom_id res chain seq x y z
N MET A 1 19.56 -6.26 4.42
CA MET A 1 19.55 -5.12 3.48
C MET A 1 18.42 -4.19 3.89
N SER A 2 18.70 -2.94 4.24
CA SER A 2 17.70 -2.09 4.88
C SER A 2 16.81 -1.34 3.90
N ILE A 3 15.55 -1.14 4.29
CA ILE A 3 14.61 -0.24 3.63
C ILE A 3 15.09 1.20 3.84
N VAL A 4 15.33 1.93 2.75
CA VAL A 4 15.79 3.33 2.79
C VAL A 4 14.60 4.30 2.73
N SER A 5 13.61 4.01 1.88
CA SER A 5 12.40 4.82 1.78
C SER A 5 11.25 4.03 1.17
N ILE A 6 10.03 4.35 1.56
CA ILE A 6 8.79 3.84 0.96
C ILE A 6 7.94 5.05 0.55
N LYS A 7 7.35 5.00 -0.66
CA LYS A 7 6.42 6.03 -1.12
C LYS A 7 5.26 5.40 -1.87
N ALA A 8 4.04 5.78 -1.51
CA ALA A 8 2.83 5.40 -2.23
C ALA A 8 2.27 6.54 -3.08
N ARG A 9 1.57 6.15 -4.15
CA ARG A 9 0.79 7.03 -5.03
C ARG A 9 -0.49 6.35 -5.48
N GLN A 10 -1.46 7.15 -5.91
CA GLN A 10 -2.65 6.66 -6.61
C GLN A 10 -2.36 6.54 -8.10
N ILE A 11 -2.68 5.40 -8.69
CA ILE A 11 -2.68 5.13 -10.13
C ILE A 11 -4.05 4.59 -10.56
N PHE A 12 -4.20 4.16 -11.82
CA PHE A 12 -5.44 3.60 -12.35
C PHE A 12 -5.29 2.14 -12.80
N ASP A 13 -6.27 1.31 -12.49
CA ASP A 13 -6.37 -0.08 -12.95
C ASP A 13 -6.82 -0.15 -14.43
N SER A 14 -6.89 -1.37 -14.98
CA SER A 14 -7.31 -1.61 -16.37
C SER A 14 -8.75 -1.20 -16.69
N ARG A 15 -9.57 -0.92 -15.67
CA ARG A 15 -10.96 -0.44 -15.79
C ARG A 15 -11.08 1.06 -15.49
N GLY A 16 -9.97 1.75 -15.27
CA GLY A 16 -9.94 3.18 -14.94
C GLY A 16 -10.33 3.50 -13.50
N ASN A 17 -10.37 2.51 -12.59
CA ASN A 17 -10.60 2.78 -11.16
C ASN A 17 -9.27 3.08 -10.47
N PRO A 18 -9.25 4.00 -9.48
CA PRO A 18 -8.06 4.23 -8.69
C PRO A 18 -7.56 2.97 -7.96
N THR A 19 -6.24 2.80 -7.87
CA THR A 19 -5.58 1.78 -7.04
C THR A 19 -4.25 2.30 -6.50
N VAL A 20 -3.65 1.58 -5.55
CA VAL A 20 -2.40 1.97 -4.89
C VAL A 20 -1.20 1.36 -5.60
N GLU A 21 -0.17 2.17 -5.79
CA GLU A 21 1.17 1.72 -6.17
C GLU A 21 2.18 2.19 -5.12
N VAL A 22 3.13 1.33 -4.79
CA VAL A 22 4.17 1.58 -3.79
C VAL A 22 5.54 1.37 -4.41
N ASP A 23 6.41 2.35 -4.18
CA ASP A 23 7.84 2.29 -4.43
C ASP A 23 8.58 2.04 -3.12
N LEU A 24 9.43 1.02 -3.10
CA LEU A 24 10.38 0.71 -2.04
C LEU A 24 11.81 0.91 -2.56
N ARG A 25 12.63 1.66 -1.83
CA ARG A 25 14.03 1.90 -2.17
C ARG A 25 14.95 1.22 -1.17
N THR A 26 15.98 0.56 -1.68
CA THR A 26 17.15 0.10 -0.89
C THR A 26 18.41 0.72 -1.46
N GLU A 27 19.57 0.40 -0.89
CA GLU A 27 20.87 0.74 -1.47
C GLU A 27 21.11 0.10 -2.86
N HIS A 28 20.39 -0.98 -3.18
CA HIS A 28 20.57 -1.73 -4.43
C HIS A 28 19.62 -1.28 -5.55
N GLY A 29 18.55 -0.54 -5.25
CA GLY A 29 17.64 -0.08 -6.28
C GLY A 29 16.27 0.36 -5.79
N LEU A 30 15.40 0.60 -6.77
CA LEU A 30 14.00 0.92 -6.62
C LEU A 30 13.16 -0.29 -7.04
N TYR A 31 12.20 -0.66 -6.21
CA TYR A 31 11.30 -1.79 -6.42
C TYR A 31 9.87 -1.27 -6.35
N THR A 32 9.09 -1.46 -7.40
CA THR A 32 7.73 -0.94 -7.52
C THR A 32 6.73 -2.07 -7.60
N ALA A 33 5.63 -1.93 -6.87
CA ALA A 33 4.51 -2.86 -6.91
C ALA A 33 3.18 -2.08 -6.92
N ALA A 34 2.28 -2.48 -7.82
CA ALA A 34 0.91 -2.00 -7.86
C ALA A 34 -0.05 -3.12 -7.47
N VAL A 35 -1.08 -2.81 -6.69
CA VAL A 35 -2.09 -3.80 -6.30
C VAL A 35 -3.26 -3.79 -7.30
N PRO A 36 -3.78 -4.97 -7.69
CA PRO A 36 -5.00 -5.02 -8.49
C PRO A 36 -6.19 -4.52 -7.66
N SER A 37 -7.19 -3.95 -8.33
CA SER A 37 -8.45 -3.65 -7.64
C SER A 37 -9.23 -4.94 -7.37
N GLY A 38 -9.57 -5.15 -6.11
CA GLY A 38 -10.54 -6.12 -5.67
C GLY A 38 -11.96 -5.80 -6.14
N ALA A 39 -12.84 -6.76 -5.99
CA ALA A 39 -14.29 -6.63 -6.23
C ALA A 39 -15.09 -6.91 -4.95
N SER A 40 -14.44 -6.77 -3.78
CA SER A 40 -14.79 -7.39 -2.51
C SER A 40 -16.23 -7.13 -2.06
N THR A 41 -17.04 -8.20 -2.06
CA THR A 41 -18.33 -8.29 -1.38
C THR A 41 -18.34 -9.45 -0.37
N GLY A 42 -17.19 -10.06 -0.08
CA GLY A 42 -17.07 -11.24 0.79
C GLY A 42 -16.84 -10.85 2.25
N GLU A 43 -17.65 -11.38 3.17
CA GLU A 43 -17.58 -11.09 4.61
C GLU A 43 -16.27 -11.58 5.28
N PHE A 44 -15.53 -12.48 4.63
CA PHE A 44 -14.32 -13.09 5.18
C PHE A 44 -13.04 -12.62 4.48
N GLU A 45 -13.12 -11.67 3.55
CA GLU A 45 -11.97 -11.15 2.83
C GLU A 45 -11.33 -9.97 3.56
N ALA A 46 -10.02 -9.77 3.35
CA ALA A 46 -9.38 -8.52 3.70
C ALA A 46 -9.98 -7.39 2.84
N LEU A 47 -10.47 -6.34 3.50
CA LEU A 47 -11.21 -5.27 2.84
C LEU A 47 -10.27 -4.18 2.33
N GLU A 48 -10.50 -3.74 1.10
CA GLU A 48 -9.81 -2.57 0.55
C GLU A 48 -10.33 -1.28 1.21
N MET A 49 -9.41 -0.33 1.45
CA MET A 49 -9.78 1.00 1.90
C MET A 49 -10.07 1.91 0.69
N ARG A 50 -11.32 2.32 0.54
CA ARG A 50 -11.77 3.30 -0.45
C ARG A 50 -12.14 4.61 0.24
N ASP A 51 -11.87 5.73 -0.41
CA ASP A 51 -12.08 7.07 0.16
C ASP A 51 -13.57 7.40 0.34
N GLY A 52 -14.44 6.79 -0.47
CA GLY A 52 -15.83 7.23 -0.59
C GLY A 52 -15.93 8.62 -1.23
N GLY A 53 -17.07 9.29 -1.03
CA GLY A 53 -17.32 10.62 -1.59
C GLY A 53 -17.64 10.63 -3.09
N SER A 54 -17.47 11.80 -3.72
CA SER A 54 -17.85 12.03 -5.13
C SER A 54 -16.77 11.61 -6.13
N ASP A 55 -15.51 11.69 -5.74
CA ASP A 55 -14.38 11.50 -6.66
C ASP A 55 -14.28 10.02 -7.06
N TYR A 56 -14.12 9.79 -8.37
CA TYR A 56 -14.03 8.45 -8.94
C TYR A 56 -15.18 7.51 -8.50
N MET A 57 -16.39 8.04 -8.33
CA MET A 57 -17.55 7.29 -7.82
C MET A 57 -17.31 6.65 -6.44
N GLY A 58 -16.56 7.35 -5.59
CA GLY A 58 -16.21 6.90 -4.25
C GLY A 58 -15.06 5.89 -4.19
N LYS A 59 -14.39 5.63 -5.31
CA LYS A 59 -13.33 4.61 -5.43
C LYS A 59 -11.92 5.16 -5.28
N GLY A 60 -11.77 6.43 -4.89
CA GLY A 60 -10.47 7.02 -4.54
C GLY A 60 -9.73 6.18 -3.50
N VAL A 61 -8.40 6.29 -3.47
CA VAL A 61 -7.53 5.57 -2.54
C VAL A 61 -6.49 6.48 -1.87
N LEU A 62 -6.75 7.78 -1.80
CA LEU A 62 -5.84 8.76 -1.20
C LEU A 62 -5.66 8.51 0.31
N ASN A 63 -6.67 8.02 1.02
CA ASN A 63 -6.53 7.63 2.42
C ASN A 63 -5.59 6.42 2.57
N ALA A 64 -5.70 5.42 1.69
CA ALA A 64 -4.78 4.28 1.68
C ALA A 64 -3.34 4.72 1.36
N VAL A 65 -3.17 5.59 0.37
CA VAL A 65 -1.86 6.20 0.02
C VAL A 65 -1.28 6.97 1.20
N LYS A 66 -2.12 7.72 1.94
CA LYS A 66 -1.72 8.45 3.14
C LYS A 66 -1.27 7.50 4.24
N ASN A 67 -1.99 6.41 4.49
CA ASN A 67 -1.60 5.41 5.49
C ASN A 67 -0.23 4.79 5.16
N VAL A 68 0.04 4.49 3.89
CA VAL A 68 1.37 4.00 3.51
C VAL A 68 2.45 5.06 3.79
N ASN A 69 2.23 6.30 3.39
CA ASN A 69 3.24 7.35 3.50
C ASN A 69 3.48 7.83 4.94
N ASP A 70 2.44 7.89 5.76
CA ASP A 70 2.49 8.56 7.07
C ASP A 70 2.55 7.59 8.24
N ILE A 71 2.16 6.32 8.05
CA ILE A 71 2.11 5.30 9.11
C ILE A 71 3.09 4.16 8.79
N ILE A 72 2.91 3.49 7.66
CA ILE A 72 3.68 2.28 7.33
C ILE A 72 5.13 2.63 7.00
N ALA A 73 5.37 3.62 6.14
CA ALA A 73 6.72 4.02 5.73
C ALA A 73 7.64 4.37 6.92
N PRO A 74 7.27 5.28 7.84
CA PRO A 74 8.14 5.58 8.98
C PRO A 74 8.34 4.39 9.93
N ALA A 75 7.37 3.47 10.01
CA ALA A 75 7.47 2.29 10.85
C ALA A 75 8.40 1.20 10.28
N LEU A 76 8.53 1.12 8.94
CA LEU A 76 9.33 0.08 8.26
C LEU A 76 10.72 0.55 7.81
N VAL A 77 10.97 1.85 7.68
CA VAL A 77 12.30 2.36 7.30
C VAL A 77 13.38 1.86 8.29
N GLY A 78 14.48 1.36 7.74
CA GLY A 78 15.58 0.75 8.50
C GLY A 78 15.46 -0.76 8.69
N MET A 79 14.26 -1.35 8.58
CA MET A 79 14.07 -2.80 8.69
C MET A 79 14.76 -3.55 7.54
N ASP A 80 15.16 -4.80 7.80
CA ASP A 80 15.75 -5.68 6.79
C ASP A 80 14.69 -6.23 5.83
N VAL A 81 14.78 -5.84 4.56
CA VAL A 81 13.82 -6.20 3.49
C VAL A 81 13.68 -7.71 3.29
N THR A 82 14.66 -8.51 3.72
CA THR A 82 14.59 -9.98 3.60
C THR A 82 13.71 -10.64 4.66
N LYS A 83 13.31 -9.90 5.70
CA LYS A 83 12.46 -10.38 6.80
C LYS A 83 10.98 -10.25 6.46
N GLN A 84 10.58 -10.79 5.31
CA GLN A 84 9.24 -10.66 4.75
C GLN A 84 8.13 -10.99 5.77
N SER A 85 8.20 -12.15 6.40
CA SER A 85 7.17 -12.59 7.37
C SER A 85 7.08 -11.70 8.61
N ASP A 86 8.18 -11.09 9.04
CA ASP A 86 8.19 -10.20 10.20
C ASP A 86 7.58 -8.84 9.84
N ILE A 87 7.90 -8.33 8.64
CA ILE A 87 7.32 -7.09 8.10
C ILE A 87 5.80 -7.25 7.92
N ASP A 88 5.37 -8.35 7.30
CA ASP A 88 3.95 -8.62 7.05
C ASP A 88 3.16 -8.70 8.36
N LYS A 89 3.67 -9.45 9.35
CA LYS A 89 3.04 -9.54 10.68
C LYS A 89 2.99 -8.19 11.38
N TYR A 90 4.07 -7.42 11.32
CA TYR A 90 4.10 -6.11 11.95
C TYR A 90 3.03 -5.17 11.37
N MET A 91 2.86 -5.17 10.04
CA MET A 91 1.80 -4.39 9.39
C MET A 91 0.39 -4.85 9.75
N VAL A 92 0.15 -6.15 9.90
CA VAL A 92 -1.19 -6.71 10.14
C VAL A 92 -1.60 -6.67 11.60
N GLU A 93 -0.65 -6.87 12.51
CA GLU A 93 -0.94 -7.10 13.93
C GLU A 93 -0.65 -5.88 14.80
N GLN A 94 0.15 -4.90 14.33
CA GLN A 94 0.65 -3.80 15.17
C GLN A 94 0.42 -2.38 14.60
N LEU A 95 0.07 -2.25 13.31
CA LEU A 95 -0.25 -0.98 12.65
C LEU A 95 -1.74 -0.89 12.35
#